data_AF-A0A4S9KG94-F1
#
_entry.id   AF-A0A4S9KG94-F1
#
_cell.length_a   1.000
_cell.length_b   1.000
_cell.length_c   1.000
_cell.angle_alpha   90.00
_cell.angle_beta   90.00
_cell.angle_gamma   90.00
#
_symmetry.space_group_name_H-M   'P 1'
#
loop_
_entity.id
_entity.type
_entity.pdbx_description
1 polymer ?
#
loop_
_entity_poly.entity_id
_entity_poly.type
_entity_poly.pdbx_seq_one_letter_code
_entity_poly.pdbx_strand_id
1 'polypeptide(L)'
;MAPNPDIRTMHFGSAEAKDSKANDNVCLWAIRSTLMRIKRPDKVVIDLYNSASRDNVKRVYLDSNNPPSSPFSCSYSGVYNLNDECSVCFPQFFPASHSISDANARELLSTIVNSIKTDLAFLRTALDKHADFLVSRWKKKSREKRHNFLMQKTSLFDKKWAAVHLLDRVGVLDRKYPGERVIPKVRTVRTAKGGYTTAMEFHTPQSLADENLREETLASYQDSWILPYLDAETLSEDPTLFLSLLHHRTANEPGQWLMFDNSNIVLVEHFSIVPRTFNSNCVVAQGPKYGKLVKWNADQAHRWEIIGFTKAYHLLTAQKSMMTLLSNCVKGLVAEADVPPVLEVHPKWDGMIASDFSRFKTSFPWSTDFVKPFSQPPKFNAREVAELIASRHRVVLNELDLLQTDPRGAEFQRTFSWQHFLGAMVDAGFSIFQSQGSAITLKLNDYSGVGVKTIVLHRPHPSPTVNPVMLRRIAKRMEKWFGWHREMFVEKSKSEE
;
A
#
# COMPACT_ATOMS: atom_id res chain seq x y z
N MET A 1 -49.16 -10.74 16.52
CA MET A 1 -48.85 -10.06 17.80
C MET A 1 -47.45 -10.45 18.23
N ALA A 2 -46.73 -9.51 18.86
CA ALA A 2 -45.35 -9.54 19.36
C ALA A 2 -44.24 -9.18 18.34
N PRO A 3 -43.70 -7.94 18.40
CA PRO A 3 -42.54 -7.48 17.62
C PRO A 3 -41.23 -7.86 18.32
N ASN A 4 -40.23 -8.32 17.55
CA ASN A 4 -38.87 -8.56 18.04
C ASN A 4 -38.09 -7.23 18.03
N PRO A 5 -37.40 -6.83 19.11
CA PRO A 5 -36.74 -5.54 19.22
C PRO A 5 -35.31 -5.56 18.65
N ASP A 6 -34.84 -4.38 18.25
CA ASP A 6 -33.43 -4.00 18.06
C ASP A 6 -32.65 -4.66 16.92
N ILE A 7 -33.03 -4.34 15.68
CA ILE A 7 -32.02 -4.14 14.62
C ILE A 7 -31.36 -2.78 14.88
N ARG A 8 -30.29 -2.77 15.69
CA ARG A 8 -29.39 -1.61 15.73
C ARG A 8 -28.63 -1.54 14.41
N THR A 9 -29.05 -0.64 13.54
CA THR A 9 -28.21 -0.13 12.45
C THR A 9 -26.87 0.30 13.03
N MET A 10 -25.79 -0.42 12.69
CA MET A 10 -24.42 -0.03 13.05
C MET A 10 -24.08 1.27 12.29
N HIS A 11 -24.30 2.40 12.94
CA HIS A 11 -23.71 3.67 12.54
C HIS A 11 -22.21 3.60 12.85
N PHE A 12 -21.38 3.41 11.81
CA PHE A 12 -19.93 3.65 11.88
C PHE A 12 -19.62 5.16 11.77
N GLY A 13 -20.36 5.98 12.52
CA GLY A 13 -20.00 7.36 12.81
C GLY A 13 -20.02 7.49 14.32
N SER A 14 -18.96 8.03 14.92
CA SER A 14 -19.00 8.34 16.35
C SER A 14 -20.20 9.26 16.60
N ALA A 15 -20.92 9.01 17.69
CA ALA A 15 -22.13 9.75 18.05
C ALA A 15 -21.87 11.25 18.33
N GLU A 16 -20.62 11.69 18.29
CA GLU A 16 -20.13 13.00 18.72
C GLU A 16 -20.16 14.08 17.63
N ALA A 17 -20.52 13.76 16.39
CA ALA A 17 -20.59 14.76 15.31
C ALA A 17 -21.78 15.74 15.42
N LYS A 18 -22.64 15.63 16.45
CA LYS A 18 -23.94 16.32 16.49
C LYS A 18 -23.97 17.72 17.13
N ASP A 19 -22.95 18.14 17.89
CA ASP A 19 -23.05 19.40 18.68
C ASP A 19 -21.94 20.45 18.45
N SER A 20 -21.30 20.47 17.28
CA SER A 20 -20.23 21.45 16.98
C SER A 20 -20.74 22.80 16.47
N LYS A 21 -21.60 23.50 17.23
CA LYS A 21 -22.07 24.86 16.89
C LYS A 21 -21.28 26.01 17.52
N ALA A 22 -20.19 25.74 18.25
CA ALA A 22 -19.41 26.80 18.89
C ALA A 22 -17.91 26.65 18.58
N ASN A 23 -17.33 27.72 18.02
CA ASN A 23 -15.93 28.00 17.73
C ASN A 23 -15.29 27.38 16.46
N ASP A 24 -15.18 28.22 15.43
CA ASP A 24 -14.51 28.00 14.15
C ASP A 24 -13.01 27.62 14.23
N ASN A 25 -12.34 27.80 15.38
CA ASN A 25 -10.90 27.51 15.56
C ASN A 25 -10.60 26.14 16.21
N VAL A 26 -11.60 25.34 16.56
CA VAL A 26 -11.45 24.15 17.46
C VAL A 26 -11.24 22.81 16.71
N CYS A 27 -11.30 22.78 15.38
CA CYS A 27 -11.39 21.53 14.62
C CYS A 27 -10.09 21.03 13.96
N LEU A 28 -8.92 21.53 14.36
CA LEU A 28 -7.63 21.09 13.79
C LEU A 28 -7.43 19.56 13.94
N TRP A 29 -7.87 19.00 15.07
CA TRP A 29 -7.81 17.55 15.29
C TRP A 29 -8.69 16.75 14.30
N ALA A 30 -9.86 17.29 13.92
CA ALA A 30 -10.71 16.64 12.94
C ALA A 30 -10.12 16.68 11.52
N ILE A 31 -9.40 17.77 11.19
CA ILE A 31 -8.64 17.87 9.93
C ILE A 31 -7.54 16.81 9.86
N ARG A 32 -6.84 16.51 10.97
CA ARG A 32 -5.78 15.47 11.03
C ARG A 32 -6.24 14.09 10.52
N SER A 33 -7.47 13.69 10.81
CA SER A 33 -8.03 12.40 10.34
C SER A 33 -8.08 12.32 8.80
N THR A 34 -8.16 13.47 8.13
CA THR A 34 -8.09 13.60 6.67
C THR A 34 -6.66 13.74 6.15
N LEU A 35 -5.66 13.87 7.03
CA LEU A 35 -4.25 14.08 6.65
C LEU A 35 -3.39 12.82 6.74
N MET A 36 -3.74 11.84 7.58
CA MET A 36 -2.90 10.66 7.84
C MET A 36 -3.59 9.33 7.51
N ARG A 37 -2.89 8.42 6.81
CA ARG A 37 -3.34 7.03 6.59
C ARG A 37 -3.21 6.11 7.81
N ILE A 38 -2.59 6.58 8.90
CA ILE A 38 -2.43 5.79 10.11
C ILE A 38 -3.78 5.69 10.82
N LYS A 39 -4.51 4.59 10.53
CA LYS A 39 -5.77 4.18 11.17
C LYS A 39 -5.59 3.72 12.64
N ARG A 40 -4.67 4.36 13.37
CA ARG A 40 -4.44 4.08 14.79
C ARG A 40 -4.52 5.37 15.59
N PRO A 41 -5.73 5.95 15.76
CA PRO A 41 -5.94 7.10 16.63
C PRO A 41 -5.48 6.81 18.07
N ASP A 42 -5.54 5.54 18.49
CA ASP A 42 -5.06 4.99 19.77
C ASP A 42 -3.54 5.10 19.98
N LYS A 43 -2.76 5.38 18.93
CA LYS A 43 -1.30 5.54 19.03
C LYS A 43 -0.83 6.98 18.99
N VAL A 44 -1.76 7.93 18.97
CA VAL A 44 -1.42 9.35 19.05
C VAL A 44 -1.26 9.72 20.50
N VAL A 45 0.00 9.82 20.91
CA VAL A 45 0.41 10.14 22.27
C VAL A 45 0.74 11.63 22.34
N ILE A 46 0.27 12.33 23.36
CA ILE A 46 0.88 13.61 23.75
C ILE A 46 2.05 13.30 24.69
N ASP A 47 3.24 13.79 24.36
CA ASP A 47 4.36 13.79 25.29
C ASP A 47 4.13 14.93 26.29
N LEU A 48 3.62 14.60 27.47
CA LEU A 48 3.53 15.56 28.57
C LEU A 48 4.92 15.67 29.22
N TYR A 49 5.63 16.75 28.89
CA TYR A 49 6.94 17.02 29.45
C TYR A 49 6.83 17.54 30.89
N ASN A 50 7.32 16.75 31.85
CA ASN A 50 7.48 17.20 33.23
C ASN A 50 8.86 17.87 33.37
N SER A 51 8.88 19.19 33.57
CA SER A 51 10.11 19.99 33.67
C SER A 51 11.06 19.57 34.79
N ALA A 52 10.59 18.78 35.77
CA ALA A 52 11.39 18.29 36.88
C ALA A 52 12.18 17.01 36.60
N SER A 53 11.91 16.28 35.50
CA SER A 53 12.64 15.05 35.16
C SER A 53 12.95 14.96 33.68
N ARG A 54 14.20 15.22 33.29
CA ARG A 54 14.68 15.09 31.91
C ARG A 54 14.59 13.67 31.33
N ASP A 55 14.30 12.65 32.16
CA ASP A 55 14.38 11.23 31.78
C ASP A 55 13.04 10.50 31.61
N ASN A 56 11.89 11.15 31.81
CA ASN A 56 10.59 10.47 31.71
C ASN A 56 9.59 11.22 30.82
N VAL A 57 9.59 10.88 29.54
CA VAL A 57 8.49 11.19 28.62
C VAL A 57 7.26 10.37 29.06
N LYS A 58 6.35 10.97 29.83
CA LYS A 58 5.07 10.32 30.16
C LYS A 58 4.14 10.45 28.95
N ARG A 59 3.97 9.33 28.26
CA ARG A 59 3.03 9.15 27.16
C ARG A 59 1.59 9.20 27.69
N VAL A 60 0.82 10.22 27.33
CA VAL A 60 -0.62 10.27 27.62
C VAL A 60 -1.42 9.97 26.35
N TYR A 61 -2.27 8.96 26.44
CA TYR A 61 -3.22 8.62 25.39
C TYR A 61 -4.30 9.69 25.31
N LEU A 62 -4.58 10.17 24.10
CA LEU A 62 -5.71 11.06 23.85
C LEU A 62 -7.02 10.33 24.16
N ASP A 63 -7.90 10.96 24.93
CA ASP A 63 -9.28 10.50 25.08
C ASP A 63 -9.99 10.69 23.73
N SER A 64 -10.43 9.58 23.12
CA SER A 64 -11.11 9.60 21.83
C SER A 64 -12.46 10.31 21.88
N ASN A 65 -13.10 10.35 23.06
CA ASN A 65 -14.47 10.83 23.24
C ASN A 65 -14.49 12.29 23.71
N ASN A 66 -13.34 12.83 24.15
CA ASN A 66 -13.19 14.22 24.57
C ASN A 66 -11.81 14.75 24.16
N PRO A 67 -11.55 14.89 22.84
CA PRO A 67 -10.28 15.40 22.37
C PRO A 67 -10.09 16.86 22.80
N PRO A 68 -8.86 17.30 23.14
CA PRO A 68 -8.61 18.68 23.50
C PRO A 68 -8.95 19.60 22.32
N SER A 69 -9.53 20.77 22.63
CA SER A 69 -10.00 21.77 21.65
C SER A 69 -8.92 22.26 20.69
N SER A 70 -7.66 22.08 21.08
CA SER A 70 -6.47 22.29 20.28
C SER A 70 -5.43 21.26 20.77
N PRO A 71 -4.66 20.60 19.88
CA PRO A 71 -3.52 19.80 20.32
C PRO A 71 -2.40 20.65 20.97
N PHE A 72 -2.62 21.96 21.16
CA PHE A 72 -1.63 22.96 21.51
C PHE A 72 -1.83 23.63 22.87
N SER A 73 -2.72 23.12 23.73
CA SER A 73 -2.76 23.55 25.14
C SER A 73 -1.60 22.91 25.92
N CYS A 74 -0.36 23.28 25.58
CA CYS A 74 0.83 22.87 26.31
C CYS A 74 1.35 24.04 27.14
N SER A 75 1.88 23.79 28.34
CA SER A 75 2.37 24.83 29.26
C SER A 75 3.71 25.45 28.85
N TYR A 76 4.10 25.32 27.57
CA TYR A 76 5.41 25.75 27.08
C TYR A 76 5.47 27.28 26.95
N SER A 77 6.52 27.90 27.52
CA SER A 77 6.79 29.34 27.41
C SER A 77 7.44 29.74 26.07
N GLY A 78 7.31 28.89 25.04
CA GLY A 78 7.94 29.11 23.74
C GLY A 78 7.06 29.86 22.76
N VAL A 79 7.71 30.40 21.74
CA VAL A 79 7.15 31.27 20.70
C VAL A 79 5.94 30.60 20.04
N TYR A 80 4.74 31.01 20.44
CA TYR A 80 3.52 30.71 19.70
C TYR A 80 3.62 31.39 18.33
N ASN A 81 3.11 30.73 17.30
CA ASN A 81 3.06 31.37 15.98
C ASN A 81 2.01 32.50 15.97
N LEU A 82 1.92 33.23 14.86
CA LEU A 82 0.96 34.32 14.69
C LEU A 82 -0.52 33.90 14.84
N ASN A 83 -0.79 32.59 14.86
CA ASN A 83 -2.13 32.00 15.02
C ASN A 83 -2.38 31.45 16.43
N ASP A 84 -1.52 31.77 17.41
CA ASP A 84 -1.61 31.28 18.80
C ASP A 84 -1.48 29.74 18.92
N GLU A 85 -0.70 29.12 18.02
CA GLU A 85 -0.40 27.69 18.05
C GLU A 85 1.03 27.44 18.55
N CYS A 86 1.22 26.40 19.37
CA CYS A 86 2.53 26.04 19.90
C CYS A 86 3.47 25.58 18.76
N SER A 87 4.57 26.31 18.53
CA SER A 87 5.57 26.00 17.49
C SER A 87 6.29 24.66 17.67
N VAL A 88 6.25 24.05 18.86
CA VAL A 88 6.89 22.75 19.16
C VAL A 88 5.90 21.59 18.98
N CYS A 89 4.66 21.73 19.45
CA CYS A 89 3.66 20.68 19.36
C CYS A 89 3.01 20.62 17.96
N PHE A 90 2.83 21.76 17.30
CA PHE A 90 2.20 21.84 15.97
C PHE A 90 2.81 20.89 14.92
N PRO A 91 4.14 20.89 14.69
CA PRO A 91 4.77 20.02 13.69
C PRO A 91 4.72 18.52 14.05
N GLN A 92 4.53 18.17 15.32
CA GLN A 92 4.45 16.78 15.78
C GLN A 92 3.05 16.18 15.55
N PHE A 93 2.01 17.01 15.60
CA PHE A 93 0.63 16.59 15.34
C PHE A 93 0.25 16.67 13.87
N PHE A 94 0.83 17.64 13.16
CA PHE A 94 0.72 17.83 11.73
C PHE A 94 2.14 17.78 11.19
N PRO A 95 2.61 16.66 10.62
CA PRO A 95 3.98 16.53 10.11
C PRO A 95 4.26 17.40 8.88
N ALA A 96 3.51 18.50 8.70
CA ALA A 96 3.79 19.54 7.74
C ALA A 96 5.07 20.28 8.11
N SER A 97 5.94 20.43 7.12
CA SER A 97 7.22 21.10 7.25
C SER A 97 7.06 22.62 7.40
N HIS A 98 5.94 23.20 6.96
CA HIS A 98 5.58 24.62 7.15
C HIS A 98 4.09 24.88 6.83
N SER A 99 3.54 25.94 7.42
CA SER A 99 2.18 26.45 7.16
C SER A 99 2.18 27.57 6.12
N ILE A 100 1.09 27.71 5.36
CA ILE A 100 0.89 28.80 4.40
C ILE A 100 -0.42 29.55 4.63
N SER A 101 -0.44 30.83 4.23
CA SER A 101 -1.63 31.67 4.27
C SER A 101 -2.71 31.20 3.29
N ASP A 102 -3.95 31.60 3.53
CA ASP A 102 -5.07 31.28 2.64
C ASP A 102 -4.88 31.85 1.21
N ALA A 103 -4.21 32.99 1.07
CA ALA A 103 -3.89 33.57 -0.24
C ALA A 103 -2.96 32.64 -1.02
N ASN A 104 -1.84 32.24 -0.39
CA ASN A 104 -0.86 31.33 -0.99
C ASN A 104 -1.48 29.95 -1.26
N ALA A 105 -2.33 29.45 -0.36
CA ALA A 105 -3.06 28.20 -0.54
C ALA A 105 -3.98 28.25 -1.77
N ARG A 106 -4.73 29.35 -1.97
CA ARG A 106 -5.60 29.52 -3.14
C ARG A 106 -4.79 29.61 -4.44
N GLU A 107 -3.69 30.34 -4.44
CA GLU A 107 -2.81 30.47 -5.60
C GLU A 107 -2.18 29.13 -6.00
N LEU A 108 -1.64 28.40 -5.03
CA LEU A 108 -1.03 27.09 -5.23
C LEU A 108 -2.04 26.08 -5.81
N LEU A 109 -3.22 25.95 -5.19
CA LEU A 109 -4.26 25.04 -5.67
C LEU A 109 -4.79 25.46 -7.06
N SER A 110 -4.98 26.77 -7.28
CA SER A 110 -5.44 27.29 -8.59
C SER A 110 -4.45 26.93 -9.69
N THR A 111 -3.15 27.09 -9.45
CA THR A 111 -2.09 26.73 -10.39
C THR A 111 -2.14 25.25 -10.78
N ILE A 112 -2.25 24.37 -9.78
CA ILE A 112 -2.31 22.92 -10.00
C ILE A 112 -3.58 22.53 -10.76
N VAL A 113 -4.74 23.04 -10.33
CA VAL A 113 -6.04 22.73 -10.92
C VAL A 113 -6.14 23.25 -12.35
N ASN A 114 -5.61 24.45 -12.63
CA ASN A 114 -5.57 24.99 -13.98
C ASN A 114 -4.66 24.14 -14.88
N SER A 115 -3.51 23.67 -14.39
CA SER A 115 -2.66 22.72 -15.13
C SER A 115 -3.41 21.44 -15.48
N ILE A 116 -4.10 20.83 -14.51
CA ILE A 116 -4.93 19.62 -14.72
C ILE A 116 -5.97 19.88 -15.81
N LYS A 117 -6.72 20.98 -15.70
CA LYS A 117 -7.79 21.32 -16.64
C LYS A 117 -7.26 21.56 -18.05
N THR A 118 -6.16 22.29 -18.17
CA THR A 118 -5.52 22.59 -19.47
C THR A 118 -5.03 21.31 -20.14
N ASP A 119 -4.31 20.45 -19.41
CA ASP A 119 -3.82 19.18 -19.94
C ASP A 119 -4.98 18.23 -20.29
N LEU A 120 -6.01 18.13 -19.45
CA LEU A 120 -7.20 17.32 -19.73
C LEU A 120 -7.97 17.81 -20.95
N ALA A 121 -8.15 19.13 -21.10
CA ALA A 121 -8.80 19.72 -22.27
C ALA A 121 -8.00 19.48 -23.55
N PHE A 122 -6.67 19.61 -23.48
CA PHE A 122 -5.77 19.26 -24.57
C PHE A 122 -5.91 17.79 -24.96
N LEU A 123 -5.85 16.87 -23.99
CA LEU A 123 -5.96 15.43 -24.24
C LEU A 123 -7.30 15.05 -24.87
N ARG A 124 -8.41 15.60 -24.36
CA ARG A 124 -9.75 15.39 -24.94
C ARG A 124 -9.82 15.89 -26.38
N THR A 125 -9.30 17.09 -26.65
CA THR A 125 -9.23 17.64 -28.01
C THR A 125 -8.35 16.81 -28.95
N ALA A 126 -7.21 16.31 -28.44
CA ALA A 126 -6.29 15.50 -29.22
C ALA A 126 -6.89 14.13 -29.56
N LEU A 127 -7.63 13.51 -28.63
CA LEU A 127 -8.35 12.27 -28.90
C LEU A 127 -9.49 12.49 -29.90
N ASP A 128 -10.29 13.55 -29.71
CA ASP A 128 -11.39 13.92 -30.61
C ASP A 128 -10.93 14.11 -32.07
N LYS A 129 -9.72 14.65 -32.27
CA LYS A 129 -9.19 14.93 -33.63
C LYS A 129 -8.29 13.84 -34.18
N HIS A 130 -7.54 13.14 -33.34
CA HIS A 130 -6.38 12.35 -33.76
C HIS A 130 -6.30 10.94 -33.15
N ALA A 131 -7.35 10.42 -32.49
CA ALA A 131 -7.26 9.14 -31.78
C ALA A 131 -6.78 7.98 -32.67
N ASP A 132 -7.32 7.81 -33.88
CA ASP A 132 -6.90 6.74 -34.79
C ASP A 132 -5.43 6.86 -35.24
N PHE A 133 -4.95 8.10 -35.37
CA PHE A 133 -3.54 8.38 -35.64
C PHE A 133 -2.67 7.98 -34.45
N LEU A 134 -3.04 8.39 -33.23
CA LEU A 134 -2.33 8.04 -31.99
C LEU A 134 -2.25 6.52 -31.80
N VAL A 135 -3.36 5.80 -31.99
CA VAL A 135 -3.41 4.34 -31.94
C VAL A 135 -2.44 3.74 -32.95
N SER A 136 -2.48 4.23 -34.19
CA SER A 136 -1.65 3.70 -35.27
C SER A 136 -0.16 3.95 -35.02
N ARG A 137 0.23 5.16 -34.58
CA ARG A 137 1.62 5.50 -34.25
C ARG A 137 2.13 4.67 -33.07
N TRP A 138 1.34 4.56 -32.01
CA TRP A 138 1.74 3.85 -30.81
C TRP A 138 1.87 2.33 -31.03
N LYS A 139 0.86 1.70 -31.66
CA LYS A 139 0.87 0.24 -31.91
C LYS A 139 1.93 -0.20 -32.92
N LYS A 140 2.35 0.68 -33.84
CA LYS A 140 3.43 0.41 -34.80
C LYS A 140 4.82 0.40 -34.16
N LYS A 141 5.00 1.02 -32.98
CA LYS A 141 6.30 1.01 -32.29
C LYS A 141 6.55 -0.36 -31.65
N SER A 142 7.76 -0.89 -31.83
CA SER A 142 8.24 -2.05 -31.07
C SER A 142 8.24 -1.74 -29.57
N ARG A 143 8.27 -2.78 -28.72
CA ARG A 143 8.40 -2.63 -27.26
C ARG A 143 9.56 -1.69 -26.89
N GLU A 144 10.73 -1.91 -27.46
CA GLU A 144 11.92 -1.07 -27.23
C GLU A 144 11.70 0.39 -27.64
N LYS A 145 11.11 0.64 -28.82
CA LYS A 145 10.78 2.00 -29.27
C LYS A 145 9.75 2.68 -28.35
N ARG A 146 8.78 1.94 -27.81
CA ARG A 146 7.81 2.46 -26.82
C ARG A 146 8.49 2.79 -25.50
N HIS A 147 9.37 1.91 -25.02
CA HIS A 147 10.15 2.12 -23.80
C HIS A 147 11.02 3.38 -23.91
N ASN A 148 11.82 3.51 -24.97
CA ASN A 148 12.67 4.68 -25.18
C ASN A 148 11.86 5.98 -25.33
N PHE A 149 10.69 5.90 -26.00
CA PHE A 149 9.78 7.04 -26.10
C PHE A 149 9.26 7.48 -24.73
N LEU A 150 8.87 6.55 -23.86
CA LEU A 150 8.41 6.85 -22.50
C LEU A 150 9.53 7.48 -21.68
N MET A 151 10.74 6.91 -21.72
CA MET A 151 11.90 7.45 -21.02
C MET A 151 12.28 8.87 -21.51
N GLN A 152 12.03 9.19 -22.78
CA GLN A 152 12.30 10.53 -23.32
C GLN A 152 11.22 11.56 -22.94
N LYS A 153 9.96 11.13 -22.84
CA LYS A 153 8.81 12.05 -22.66
C LYS A 153 8.32 12.15 -21.22
N THR A 154 8.84 11.33 -20.33
CA THR A 154 8.39 11.22 -18.93
C THR A 154 9.60 11.05 -18.02
N SER A 155 9.38 11.22 -16.72
CA SER A 155 10.31 10.85 -15.65
C SER A 155 9.92 9.51 -15.03
N LEU A 156 9.38 8.58 -15.81
CA LEU A 156 9.11 7.22 -15.32
C LEU A 156 10.43 6.48 -15.07
N PHE A 157 10.38 5.59 -14.09
CA PHE A 157 11.43 4.61 -13.85
C PHE A 157 11.52 3.60 -15.00
N ASP A 158 12.73 3.14 -15.29
CA ASP A 158 13.00 2.28 -16.44
C ASP A 158 12.38 0.88 -16.28
N LYS A 159 12.45 0.29 -15.08
CA LYS A 159 12.05 -1.11 -14.88
C LYS A 159 10.68 -1.28 -14.27
N LYS A 160 10.12 -2.47 -14.52
CA LYS A 160 8.91 -2.94 -13.86
C LYS A 160 9.03 -2.91 -12.34
N TRP A 161 7.92 -2.61 -11.67
CA TRP A 161 7.86 -2.50 -10.21
C TRP A 161 8.71 -1.33 -9.68
N ALA A 162 8.58 -0.17 -10.32
CA ALA A 162 9.28 1.06 -9.96
C ALA A 162 9.28 1.32 -8.44
N ALA A 163 8.12 1.23 -7.79
CA ALA A 163 8.00 1.39 -6.34
C ALA A 163 9.00 0.54 -5.55
N VAL A 164 9.16 -0.74 -5.90
CA VAL A 164 10.07 -1.67 -5.20
C VAL A 164 11.52 -1.25 -5.43
N HIS A 165 11.89 -0.94 -6.68
CA HIS A 165 13.24 -0.51 -7.02
C HIS A 165 13.62 0.85 -6.42
N LEU A 166 12.68 1.79 -6.40
CA LEU A 166 12.88 3.11 -5.80
C LEU A 166 13.03 3.01 -4.27
N LEU A 167 12.21 2.16 -3.62
CA LEU A 167 12.34 1.86 -2.19
C LEU A 167 13.69 1.21 -1.85
N ASP A 168 14.14 0.27 -2.69
CA ASP A 168 15.45 -0.38 -2.58
C ASP A 168 16.58 0.67 -2.69
N ARG A 169 16.53 1.55 -3.69
CA ARG A 169 17.55 2.59 -3.90
C ARG A 169 17.64 3.62 -2.78
N VAL A 170 16.52 4.01 -2.19
CA VAL A 170 16.48 5.06 -1.14
C VAL A 170 16.89 4.51 0.24
N GLY A 171 16.80 3.20 0.47
CA GLY A 171 17.08 2.60 1.77
C GLY A 171 16.06 3.00 2.86
N VAL A 172 15.77 2.10 3.80
CA VAL A 172 14.89 2.41 4.94
C VAL A 172 15.75 2.81 6.14
N LEU A 173 15.82 4.11 6.45
CA LEU A 173 16.57 4.62 7.61
C LEU A 173 15.93 4.25 8.98
N ASP A 174 14.62 3.91 9.02
CA ASP A 174 13.88 3.94 10.30
C ASP A 174 13.09 2.66 10.64
N ARG A 175 13.62 1.49 10.28
CA ARG A 175 13.32 0.30 11.07
C ARG A 175 14.57 -0.03 11.85
N LYS A 176 14.60 0.35 13.13
CA LYS A 176 15.38 -0.40 14.14
C LYS A 176 14.88 -1.85 14.10
N TYR A 177 15.39 -2.64 13.19
CA TYR A 177 15.34 -4.08 13.30
C TYR A 177 16.31 -4.42 14.43
N PRO A 178 15.85 -5.01 15.53
CA PRO A 178 16.76 -5.47 16.57
C PRO A 178 17.59 -6.61 15.98
N GLY A 179 18.81 -6.28 15.59
CA GLY A 179 19.78 -7.19 14.98
C GLY A 179 20.34 -6.63 13.68
N GLU A 180 21.66 -6.65 13.54
CA GLU A 180 22.37 -6.51 12.27
C GLU A 180 21.85 -7.55 11.28
N ARG A 181 20.80 -7.22 10.53
CA ARG A 181 20.39 -8.02 9.38
C ARG A 181 20.43 -7.17 8.14
N VAL A 182 21.33 -7.62 7.28
CA VAL A 182 21.63 -7.13 5.95
C VAL A 182 20.35 -7.09 5.11
N ILE A 183 19.99 -5.91 4.60
CA ILE A 183 18.79 -5.73 3.78
C ILE A 183 19.07 -6.33 2.39
N PRO A 184 18.29 -7.31 1.92
CA PRO A 184 18.50 -7.89 0.61
C PRO A 184 18.09 -6.92 -0.49
N LYS A 185 19.03 -6.65 -1.39
CA LYS A 185 18.87 -5.90 -2.64
C LYS A 185 18.53 -6.86 -3.77
N VAL A 186 17.49 -6.58 -4.55
CA VAL A 186 17.09 -7.47 -5.66
C VAL A 186 17.62 -6.94 -6.99
N ARG A 187 18.55 -7.66 -7.62
CA ARG A 187 19.13 -7.30 -8.91
C ARG A 187 18.88 -8.38 -9.96
N THR A 188 18.53 -7.96 -11.17
CA THR A 188 18.50 -8.85 -12.34
C THR A 188 19.91 -9.01 -12.90
N VAL A 189 20.43 -10.23 -12.89
CA VAL A 189 21.79 -10.55 -13.36
C VAL A 189 21.70 -11.42 -14.61
N ARG A 190 22.52 -11.10 -15.62
CA ARG A 190 22.59 -11.88 -16.86
C ARG A 190 23.40 -13.16 -16.59
N THR A 191 22.83 -14.32 -16.92
CA THR A 191 23.50 -15.61 -16.74
C THR A 191 24.49 -15.86 -17.87
N ALA A 192 25.50 -16.69 -17.61
CA ALA A 192 26.49 -17.09 -18.62
C ALA A 192 25.86 -17.74 -19.87
N LYS A 193 24.63 -18.27 -19.75
CA LYS A 193 23.84 -18.85 -20.85
C LYS A 193 22.94 -17.83 -21.58
N GLY A 194 23.07 -16.53 -21.28
CA GLY A 194 22.35 -15.44 -21.93
C GLY A 194 20.94 -15.16 -21.39
N GLY A 195 20.47 -15.88 -20.37
CA GLY A 195 19.21 -15.62 -19.68
C GLY A 195 19.33 -14.56 -18.58
N TYR A 196 18.23 -14.22 -17.91
CA TYR A 196 18.22 -13.34 -16.74
C TYR A 196 17.82 -14.14 -15.50
N THR A 197 18.53 -13.92 -14.39
CA THR A 197 18.17 -14.47 -13.07
C THR A 197 18.07 -13.35 -12.05
N THR A 198 17.23 -13.54 -11.04
CA THR A 198 17.11 -12.61 -9.91
C THR A 198 18.14 -13.01 -8.85
N ALA A 199 19.12 -12.14 -8.62
CA ALA A 199 20.08 -12.29 -7.52
C ALA A 199 19.66 -11.41 -6.34
N MET A 200 19.69 -11.98 -5.14
CA MET A 200 19.66 -11.19 -3.91
C MET A 200 21.09 -10.80 -3.55
N GLU A 201 21.40 -9.53 -3.73
CA GLU A 201 22.55 -8.86 -3.14
C GLU A 201 22.15 -8.30 -1.78
N PHE A 202 23.07 -7.59 -1.14
CA PHE A 202 22.92 -7.07 0.21
C PHE A 202 23.32 -5.60 0.22
N HIS A 203 22.49 -4.72 0.79
CA HIS A 203 22.90 -3.33 0.98
C HIS A 203 24.10 -3.25 1.92
N THR A 204 25.14 -2.54 1.51
CA THR A 204 26.24 -2.20 2.41
C THR A 204 25.81 -1.04 3.32
N PRO A 205 26.32 -0.98 4.57
CA PRO A 205 26.11 0.17 5.46
C PRO A 205 26.49 1.50 4.80
N GLN A 206 27.53 1.53 3.95
CA GLN A 206 27.89 2.74 3.20
C GLN A 206 26.82 3.16 2.19
N SER A 207 26.17 2.21 1.48
CA SER A 207 25.12 2.55 0.51
C SER A 207 23.83 3.07 1.14
N LEU A 208 23.58 2.71 2.41
CA LEU A 208 22.44 3.21 3.19
C LEU A 208 22.72 4.57 3.84
N ALA A 209 24.00 4.95 3.94
CA ALA A 209 24.46 6.20 4.54
C ALA A 209 24.79 7.29 3.50
N ASP A 210 24.71 6.99 2.20
CA ASP A 210 24.97 7.95 1.12
C ASP A 210 23.75 8.85 0.90
N GLU A 211 23.68 9.94 1.67
CA GLU A 211 22.61 10.94 1.59
C GLU A 211 22.52 11.58 0.19
N ASN A 212 23.63 11.73 -0.52
CA ASN A 212 23.64 12.32 -1.87
C ASN A 212 22.95 11.41 -2.89
N LEU A 213 23.26 10.10 -2.87
CA LEU A 213 22.60 9.13 -3.75
C LEU A 213 21.10 9.05 -3.47
N ARG A 214 20.72 9.16 -2.19
CA ARG A 214 19.33 9.21 -1.76
C ARG A 214 18.62 10.46 -2.30
N GLU A 215 19.19 11.63 -2.11
CA GLU A 215 18.62 12.89 -2.62
C GLU A 215 18.53 12.90 -4.14
N GLU A 216 19.56 12.43 -4.84
CA GLU A 216 19.56 12.27 -6.30
C GLU A 216 18.43 11.33 -6.75
N THR A 217 18.23 10.22 -6.04
CA THR A 217 17.15 9.26 -6.35
C THR A 217 15.76 9.85 -6.08
N LEU A 218 15.60 10.66 -5.03
CA LEU A 218 14.34 11.34 -4.71
C LEU A 218 14.04 12.50 -5.69
N ALA A 219 15.07 13.18 -6.18
CA ALA A 219 14.94 14.22 -7.20
C ALA A 219 14.64 13.62 -8.59
N SER A 220 15.17 12.42 -8.86
CA SER A 220 14.92 11.65 -10.07
C SER A 220 13.58 10.93 -10.04
N TYR A 221 13.11 10.49 -11.21
CA TYR A 221 11.94 9.63 -11.36
C TYR A 221 10.63 10.14 -10.72
N GLN A 222 10.41 11.46 -10.74
CA GLN A 222 9.26 12.14 -10.12
C GLN A 222 7.93 11.49 -10.46
N ASP A 223 7.70 11.13 -11.73
CA ASP A 223 6.47 10.49 -12.16
C ASP A 223 6.26 9.15 -11.45
N SER A 224 7.29 8.31 -11.31
CA SER A 224 7.18 7.02 -10.63
C SER A 224 7.11 7.14 -9.10
N TRP A 225 7.66 8.19 -8.50
CA TRP A 225 7.44 8.47 -7.08
C TRP A 225 6.00 8.86 -6.77
N ILE A 226 5.40 9.66 -7.65
CA ILE A 226 4.04 10.18 -7.52
C ILE A 226 3.00 9.15 -7.98
N LEU A 227 3.32 8.36 -9.00
CA LEU A 227 2.49 7.34 -9.64
C LEU A 227 3.19 5.97 -9.55
N PRO A 228 3.27 5.36 -8.35
CA PRO A 228 4.13 4.19 -8.08
C PRO A 228 3.73 2.90 -8.81
N TYR A 229 2.55 2.90 -9.42
CA TYR A 229 2.03 1.81 -10.24
C TYR A 229 2.39 1.96 -11.73
N LEU A 230 3.10 3.02 -12.13
CA LEU A 230 3.56 3.24 -13.50
C LEU A 230 5.08 3.18 -13.61
N ASP A 231 5.52 2.51 -14.67
CA ASP A 231 6.91 2.44 -15.10
C ASP A 231 7.00 2.25 -16.63
N ALA A 232 8.15 2.59 -17.19
CA ALA A 232 8.35 2.60 -18.64
C ALA A 232 8.32 1.18 -19.22
N GLU A 233 8.85 0.18 -18.50
CA GLU A 233 8.83 -1.22 -18.95
C GLU A 233 7.39 -1.73 -19.10
N THR A 234 6.55 -1.58 -18.09
CA THR A 234 5.13 -1.99 -18.07
C THR A 234 4.34 -1.36 -19.20
N LEU A 235 4.39 -0.02 -19.33
CA LEU A 235 3.65 0.68 -20.38
C LEU A 235 4.16 0.36 -21.80
N SER A 236 5.41 -0.12 -21.91
CA SER A 236 6.00 -0.58 -23.17
C SER A 236 5.71 -2.04 -23.52
N GLU A 237 5.25 -2.88 -22.57
CA GLU A 237 4.96 -4.30 -22.83
C GLU A 237 3.82 -4.43 -23.86
N ASP A 238 2.64 -3.92 -23.51
CA ASP A 238 1.45 -3.98 -24.36
C ASP A 238 0.96 -2.57 -24.72
N PRO A 239 0.77 -2.25 -26.02
CA PRO A 239 0.39 -0.89 -26.41
C PRO A 239 -0.99 -0.48 -25.89
N THR A 240 -1.84 -1.46 -25.59
CA THR A 240 -3.18 -1.27 -25.03
C THR A 240 -3.14 -0.68 -23.63
N LEU A 241 -2.07 -0.90 -22.84
CA LEU A 241 -1.94 -0.35 -21.47
C LEU A 241 -1.90 1.18 -21.46
N PHE A 242 -1.05 1.76 -22.30
CA PHE A 242 -0.98 3.22 -22.43
C PHE A 242 -2.29 3.79 -23.00
N LEU A 243 -2.88 3.13 -24.00
CA LEU A 243 -4.10 3.60 -24.65
C LEU A 243 -5.32 3.51 -23.71
N SER A 244 -5.43 2.45 -22.89
CA SER A 244 -6.50 2.33 -21.90
C SER A 244 -6.31 3.31 -20.74
N LEU A 245 -5.08 3.48 -20.24
CA LEU A 245 -4.76 4.52 -19.25
C LEU A 245 -5.19 5.90 -19.77
N LEU A 246 -4.80 6.23 -21.01
CA LEU A 246 -5.16 7.48 -21.67
C LEU A 246 -6.68 7.64 -21.79
N HIS A 247 -7.40 6.61 -22.23
CA HIS A 247 -8.86 6.65 -22.36
C HIS A 247 -9.54 6.87 -21.01
N HIS A 248 -9.29 6.00 -20.02
CA HIS A 248 -10.02 6.06 -18.76
C HIS A 248 -9.69 7.31 -17.93
N ARG A 249 -8.47 7.85 -18.05
CA ARG A 249 -8.09 9.10 -17.39
C ARG A 249 -8.66 10.34 -18.06
N THR A 250 -8.99 10.30 -19.35
CA THR A 250 -9.55 11.45 -20.08
C THR A 250 -11.07 11.43 -20.17
N ALA A 251 -11.67 10.25 -20.23
CA ALA A 251 -13.13 10.06 -20.27
C ALA A 251 -13.83 10.37 -18.94
N ASN A 252 -13.08 10.40 -17.84
CA ASN A 252 -13.60 10.60 -16.49
C ASN A 252 -13.07 11.89 -15.87
N GLU A 253 -13.82 12.47 -14.92
CA GLU A 253 -13.36 13.65 -14.20
C GLU A 253 -12.32 13.28 -13.13
N PRO A 254 -11.31 14.13 -12.85
CA PRO A 254 -10.27 13.84 -11.86
C PRO A 254 -10.83 13.46 -10.47
N GLY A 255 -11.92 14.10 -10.04
CA GLY A 255 -12.57 13.79 -8.77
C GLY A 255 -13.10 12.34 -8.66
N GLN A 256 -13.40 11.68 -9.78
CA GLN A 256 -13.83 10.27 -9.77
C GLN A 256 -12.69 9.30 -9.46
N TRP A 257 -11.44 9.74 -9.65
CA TRP A 257 -10.25 8.96 -9.33
C TRP A 257 -9.75 9.17 -7.91
N LEU A 258 -10.40 10.05 -7.13
CA LEU A 258 -9.98 10.49 -5.80
C LEU A 258 -9.52 9.35 -4.88
N MET A 259 -10.34 8.30 -4.74
CA MET A 259 -10.04 7.20 -3.82
C MET A 259 -8.90 6.30 -4.31
N PHE A 260 -8.80 6.13 -5.63
CA PHE A 260 -7.71 5.40 -6.26
C PHE A 260 -6.39 6.17 -6.16
N ASP A 261 -6.40 7.49 -6.39
CA ASP A 261 -5.20 8.31 -6.30
C ASP A 261 -4.76 8.44 -4.85
N ASN A 262 -5.69 8.71 -3.91
CA ASN A 262 -5.41 8.65 -2.48
C ASN A 262 -4.82 7.29 -2.08
N SER A 263 -5.29 6.20 -2.70
CA SER A 263 -4.71 4.85 -2.82
C SER A 263 -3.19 4.76 -2.78
N ASN A 264 -2.60 5.59 -3.63
CA ASN A 264 -1.28 5.38 -4.22
C ASN A 264 -0.30 6.51 -3.91
N ILE A 265 -0.73 7.61 -3.28
CA ILE A 265 0.16 8.70 -2.83
C ILE A 265 1.02 8.35 -1.59
N VAL A 266 1.13 7.08 -1.21
CA VAL A 266 1.86 6.68 0.00
C VAL A 266 3.35 7.00 -0.09
N LEU A 267 3.96 6.74 -1.25
CA LEU A 267 5.40 6.97 -1.41
C LEU A 267 5.72 8.47 -1.43
N VAL A 268 4.94 9.26 -2.17
CA VAL A 268 5.10 10.73 -2.23
C VAL A 268 4.92 11.37 -0.85
N GLU A 269 3.96 10.91 -0.04
CA GLU A 269 3.75 11.37 1.34
C GLU A 269 4.93 10.96 2.26
N HIS A 270 5.37 9.71 2.18
CA HIS A 270 6.39 9.15 3.09
C HIS A 270 7.78 9.75 2.85
N PHE A 271 8.16 9.90 1.58
CA PHE A 271 9.48 10.41 1.21
C PHE A 271 9.52 11.92 1.04
N SER A 272 8.41 12.63 1.27
CA SER A 272 8.33 14.10 1.14
C SER A 272 8.68 14.60 -0.26
N ILE A 273 8.40 13.79 -1.29
CA ILE A 273 8.64 14.14 -2.70
C ILE A 273 7.85 15.41 -3.05
N VAL A 274 6.63 15.51 -2.51
CA VAL A 274 5.87 16.75 -2.44
C VAL A 274 6.00 17.31 -1.02
N PRO A 275 6.25 18.63 -0.86
CA PRO A 275 6.35 19.23 0.46
C PRO A 275 5.08 18.99 1.29
N ARG A 276 5.25 18.62 2.56
CA ARG A 276 4.15 18.56 3.50
C ARG A 276 3.78 19.98 3.92
N THR A 277 2.87 20.60 3.20
CA THR A 277 2.42 21.98 3.46
C THR A 277 1.06 21.98 4.15
N PHE A 278 0.89 22.83 5.17
CA PHE A 278 -0.36 22.93 5.93
C PHE A 278 -1.12 24.25 5.65
N ASN A 279 -2.45 24.13 5.61
CA ASN A 279 -3.40 25.24 5.74
C ASN A 279 -4.61 24.72 6.52
N SER A 280 -5.23 25.57 7.34
CA SER A 280 -6.34 25.21 8.23
C SER A 280 -7.66 24.95 7.49
N ASN A 281 -7.77 25.37 6.23
CA ASN A 281 -8.93 25.09 5.40
C ASN A 281 -8.83 23.71 4.71
N CYS A 282 -9.96 23.27 4.19
CA CYS A 282 -10.09 22.08 3.36
C CYS A 282 -10.21 22.44 1.88
N VAL A 283 -10.18 21.43 1.02
CA VAL A 283 -10.28 21.58 -0.43
C VAL A 283 -11.39 20.70 -0.96
N VAL A 284 -12.23 21.25 -1.83
CA VAL A 284 -13.28 20.49 -2.50
C VAL A 284 -12.68 19.44 -3.43
N ALA A 285 -13.03 18.18 -3.22
CA ALA A 285 -12.42 17.04 -3.90
C ALA A 285 -13.13 16.62 -5.18
N GLN A 286 -14.37 17.09 -5.41
CA GLN A 286 -15.20 16.69 -6.55
C GLN A 286 -16.21 17.77 -6.96
N GLY A 287 -16.72 17.64 -8.20
CA GLY A 287 -17.76 18.51 -8.75
C GLY A 287 -17.25 19.88 -9.23
N PRO A 288 -18.15 20.84 -9.51
CA PRO A 288 -17.82 22.10 -10.19
C PRO A 288 -16.82 22.99 -9.43
N LYS A 289 -16.78 22.87 -8.10
CA LYS A 289 -15.87 23.60 -7.21
C LYS A 289 -14.58 22.84 -6.93
N TYR A 290 -14.28 21.77 -7.66
CA TYR A 290 -13.05 20.98 -7.52
C TYR A 290 -11.80 21.85 -7.39
N GLY A 291 -11.03 21.58 -6.34
CA GLY A 291 -9.79 22.28 -6.00
C GLY A 291 -9.96 23.64 -5.31
N LYS A 292 -11.19 24.07 -4.97
CA LYS A 292 -11.43 25.31 -4.23
C LYS A 292 -11.22 25.12 -2.73
N LEU A 293 -10.61 26.12 -2.11
CA LEU A 293 -10.41 26.20 -0.66
C LEU A 293 -11.75 26.52 0.03
N VAL A 294 -12.08 25.78 1.08
CA VAL A 294 -13.33 25.88 1.84
C VAL A 294 -13.08 25.62 3.32
N LYS A 295 -13.91 26.18 4.19
CA LYS A 295 -13.86 25.86 5.63
C LYS A 295 -14.13 24.37 5.86
N TRP A 296 -13.60 23.84 6.95
CA TRP A 296 -13.89 22.46 7.37
C TRP A 296 -15.39 22.28 7.67
N ASN A 297 -15.92 21.13 7.29
CA ASN A 297 -17.27 20.69 7.59
C ASN A 297 -17.26 19.17 7.78
N ALA A 298 -17.74 18.69 8.93
CA ALA A 298 -17.71 17.29 9.30
C ALA A 298 -18.41 16.38 8.29
N ASP A 299 -19.63 16.73 7.91
CA ASP A 299 -20.48 15.95 7.02
C ASP A 299 -19.87 15.84 5.62
N GLN A 300 -19.36 16.95 5.09
CA GLN A 300 -18.69 16.98 3.80
C GLN A 300 -17.38 16.19 3.82
N ALA A 301 -16.60 16.27 4.91
CA ALA A 301 -15.37 15.53 5.07
C ALA A 301 -15.62 14.02 5.17
N HIS A 302 -16.64 13.60 5.94
CA HIS A 302 -17.06 12.20 6.04
C HIS A 302 -17.50 11.62 4.69
N ARG A 303 -18.12 12.43 3.83
CA ARG A 303 -18.51 12.04 2.47
C ARG A 303 -17.39 12.20 1.43
N TRP A 304 -16.18 12.59 1.83
CA TRP A 304 -15.07 12.90 0.92
C TRP A 304 -15.38 13.99 -0.12
N GLU A 305 -16.35 14.86 0.15
CA GLU A 305 -16.61 16.05 -0.67
C GLU A 305 -15.52 17.10 -0.50
N ILE A 306 -14.92 17.14 0.69
CA ILE A 306 -13.77 17.98 1.03
C ILE A 306 -12.68 17.14 1.68
N ILE A 307 -11.43 17.54 1.48
CA ILE A 307 -10.25 16.89 2.06
C ILE A 307 -9.32 17.95 2.66
N GLY A 308 -8.61 17.63 3.74
CA GLY A 308 -7.67 18.57 4.36
C GLY A 308 -6.59 19.02 3.37
N PHE A 309 -6.13 20.27 3.50
CA PHE A 309 -5.25 20.91 2.52
C PHE A 309 -4.00 20.10 2.18
N THR A 310 -3.27 19.60 3.18
CA THR A 310 -2.02 18.85 2.93
C THR A 310 -2.29 17.63 2.06
N LYS A 311 -3.35 16.87 2.33
CA LYS A 311 -3.74 15.72 1.49
C LYS A 311 -4.17 16.15 0.10
N ALA A 312 -4.97 17.22 0.01
CA ALA A 312 -5.38 17.79 -1.26
C ALA A 312 -4.17 18.17 -2.12
N TYR A 313 -3.15 18.78 -1.52
CA TYR A 313 -1.95 19.19 -2.24
C TYR A 313 -1.20 18.00 -2.86
N HIS A 314 -0.98 16.92 -2.10
CA HIS A 314 -0.36 15.70 -2.64
C HIS A 314 -1.22 15.06 -3.73
N LEU A 315 -2.53 14.94 -3.48
CA LEU A 315 -3.45 14.27 -4.38
C LEU A 315 -3.61 15.02 -5.71
N LEU A 316 -3.83 16.33 -5.65
CA LEU A 316 -3.94 17.17 -6.83
C LEU A 316 -2.60 17.22 -7.58
N THR A 317 -1.47 17.19 -6.87
CA THR A 317 -0.16 17.06 -7.53
C THR A 317 -0.04 15.73 -8.26
N ALA A 318 -0.51 14.62 -7.68
CA ALA A 318 -0.53 13.33 -8.38
C ALA A 318 -1.42 13.32 -9.61
N GLN A 319 -2.59 13.95 -9.54
CA GLN A 319 -3.49 14.08 -10.67
C GLN A 319 -2.93 15.01 -11.76
N LYS A 320 -2.23 16.09 -11.38
CA LYS A 320 -1.46 16.93 -12.30
C LYS A 320 -0.39 16.09 -13.00
N SER A 321 0.45 15.36 -12.26
CA SER A 321 1.50 14.52 -12.85
C SER A 321 0.92 13.50 -13.85
N MET A 322 -0.21 12.87 -13.53
CA MET A 322 -0.90 11.96 -14.47
C MET A 322 -1.31 12.67 -15.77
N MET A 323 -1.96 13.83 -15.69
CA MET A 323 -2.39 14.58 -16.88
C MET A 323 -1.21 15.10 -17.70
N THR A 324 -0.17 15.60 -17.04
CA THR A 324 1.04 16.11 -17.69
C THR A 324 1.83 14.98 -18.36
N LEU A 325 1.97 13.82 -17.70
CA LEU A 325 2.59 12.63 -18.28
C LEU A 325 1.88 12.20 -19.57
N LEU A 326 0.56 12.05 -19.52
CA LEU A 326 -0.25 11.69 -20.69
C LEU A 326 -0.13 12.76 -21.78
N SER A 327 -0.19 14.04 -21.41
CA SER A 327 -0.09 15.16 -22.36
C SER A 327 1.26 15.21 -23.05
N ASN A 328 2.35 14.96 -22.34
CA ASN A 328 3.70 14.92 -22.92
C ASN A 328 3.84 13.76 -23.91
N CYS A 329 3.31 12.59 -23.57
CA CYS A 329 3.27 11.45 -24.48
C CYS A 329 2.43 11.75 -25.73
N VAL A 330 1.23 12.30 -25.58
CA VAL A 330 0.35 12.63 -26.71
C VAL A 330 0.97 13.73 -27.60
N LYS A 331 1.49 14.83 -27.03
CA LYS A 331 2.25 15.85 -27.77
C LYS A 331 3.42 15.25 -28.54
N GLY A 332 4.17 14.35 -27.89
CA GLY A 332 5.26 13.63 -28.51
C GLY A 332 4.83 12.79 -29.71
N LEU A 333 3.70 12.08 -29.62
CA LEU A 333 3.17 11.26 -30.72
C LEU A 333 2.60 12.09 -31.86
N VAL A 334 1.88 13.17 -31.54
CA VAL A 334 1.33 14.12 -32.52
C VAL A 334 2.45 14.77 -33.31
N ALA A 335 3.54 15.17 -32.65
CA ALA A 335 4.71 15.78 -33.29
C ALA A 335 5.53 14.84 -34.21
N GLU A 336 5.19 13.55 -34.29
CA GLU A 336 5.86 12.62 -35.23
C GLU A 336 5.36 12.73 -36.67
N ALA A 337 4.38 13.60 -36.94
CA ALA A 337 3.90 13.95 -38.27
C ALA A 337 3.90 15.47 -38.42
N ASP A 338 4.33 15.97 -39.57
CA ASP A 338 4.32 17.40 -39.88
C ASP A 338 2.89 17.98 -39.84
N VAL A 339 1.93 17.21 -40.35
CA VAL A 339 0.50 17.51 -40.26
C VAL A 339 -0.25 16.23 -39.81
N PRO A 340 -0.59 16.11 -38.52
CA PRO A 340 -1.35 14.99 -37.99
C PRO A 340 -2.75 14.93 -38.63
N PRO A 341 -3.21 13.78 -39.16
CA PRO A 341 -4.54 13.66 -39.74
C PRO A 341 -5.63 13.99 -38.72
N VAL A 342 -6.55 14.87 -39.10
CA VAL A 342 -7.77 15.16 -38.35
C VAL A 342 -8.89 14.29 -38.91
N LEU A 343 -9.55 13.52 -38.06
CA LEU A 343 -10.68 12.67 -38.44
C LEU A 343 -11.88 12.99 -37.55
N GLU A 344 -13.09 13.01 -38.13
CA GLU A 344 -14.34 13.16 -37.38
C GLU A 344 -14.78 11.85 -36.69
N VAL A 345 -14.35 10.71 -37.23
CA VAL A 345 -14.68 9.37 -36.72
C VAL A 345 -13.40 8.56 -36.55
N HIS A 346 -13.30 7.80 -35.45
CA HIS A 346 -12.09 7.06 -35.06
C HIS A 346 -12.38 5.57 -34.89
N PRO A 347 -12.61 4.81 -35.98
CA PRO A 347 -13.06 3.43 -35.90
C PRO A 347 -12.08 2.50 -35.17
N LYS A 348 -10.77 2.77 -35.19
CA LYS A 348 -9.81 1.96 -34.42
C LYS A 348 -9.93 2.25 -32.93
N TRP A 349 -10.07 3.52 -32.57
CA TRP A 349 -10.27 3.93 -31.17
C TRP A 349 -11.61 3.42 -30.64
N ASP A 350 -12.69 3.62 -31.40
CA ASP A 350 -14.04 3.16 -31.05
C ASP A 350 -14.10 1.64 -30.91
N GLY A 351 -13.41 0.90 -31.78
CA GLY A 351 -13.26 -0.55 -31.64
C GLY A 351 -12.49 -0.97 -30.37
N MET A 352 -11.54 -0.15 -29.90
CA MET A 352 -10.85 -0.40 -28.63
C MET A 352 -11.75 -0.12 -27.43
N ILE A 353 -12.54 0.95 -27.47
CA ILE A 353 -13.56 1.26 -26.45
C ILE A 353 -14.61 0.15 -26.38
N ALA A 354 -15.15 -0.28 -27.53
CA ALA A 354 -16.17 -1.32 -27.61
C ALA A 354 -15.69 -2.68 -27.09
N SER A 355 -14.38 -2.93 -27.11
CA SER A 355 -13.75 -4.12 -26.53
C SER A 355 -13.25 -3.91 -25.11
N ASP A 356 -13.57 -2.78 -24.46
CA ASP A 356 -13.12 -2.38 -23.12
C ASP A 356 -11.61 -2.58 -22.91
N PHE A 357 -10.83 -2.39 -23.97
CA PHE A 357 -9.39 -2.61 -23.96
C PHE A 357 -8.95 -4.01 -23.46
N SER A 358 -9.85 -5.00 -23.46
CA SER A 358 -9.75 -6.32 -22.79
C SER A 358 -8.68 -7.29 -23.33
N ARG A 359 -7.92 -6.89 -24.35
CA ARG A 359 -6.93 -7.73 -25.03
C ARG A 359 -5.50 -7.37 -24.64
N PHE A 360 -5.16 -7.50 -23.35
CA PHE A 360 -3.77 -7.43 -22.95
C PHE A 360 -3.05 -8.75 -23.31
N LYS A 361 -2.16 -8.70 -24.30
CA LYS A 361 -1.22 -9.77 -24.63
C LYS A 361 0.06 -9.56 -23.83
N THR A 362 0.03 -9.76 -22.52
CA THR A 362 1.27 -9.83 -21.74
C THR A 362 1.56 -11.28 -21.35
N SER A 363 2.85 -11.58 -21.18
CA SER A 363 3.33 -12.86 -20.67
C SER A 363 3.19 -12.99 -19.15
N PHE A 364 2.51 -12.05 -18.47
CA PHE A 364 2.48 -11.94 -17.02
C PHE A 364 1.08 -12.23 -16.43
N PRO A 365 0.98 -12.96 -15.30
CA PRO A 365 -0.30 -13.18 -14.63
C PRO A 365 -0.86 -11.87 -14.06
N TRP A 366 -2.03 -11.46 -14.55
CA TRP A 366 -2.70 -10.24 -14.09
C TRP A 366 -3.36 -10.45 -12.73
N SER A 367 -3.03 -9.61 -11.75
CA SER A 367 -3.88 -9.46 -10.57
C SER A 367 -4.99 -8.45 -10.85
N THR A 368 -6.12 -8.60 -10.16
CA THR A 368 -7.22 -7.61 -10.20
C THR A 368 -6.77 -6.24 -9.72
N ASP A 369 -5.70 -6.15 -8.92
CA ASP A 369 -5.13 -4.88 -8.46
C ASP A 369 -4.30 -4.18 -9.53
N PHE A 370 -3.59 -4.94 -10.36
CA PHE A 370 -2.73 -4.39 -11.42
C PHE A 370 -3.54 -3.77 -12.56
N VAL A 371 -4.75 -4.26 -12.83
CA VAL A 371 -5.62 -3.75 -13.92
C VAL A 371 -6.25 -2.39 -13.57
N LYS A 372 -6.38 -2.05 -12.28
CA LYS A 372 -7.13 -0.86 -11.82
C LYS A 372 -6.73 0.46 -12.48
N PRO A 373 -5.43 0.81 -12.66
CA PRO A 373 -5.04 2.04 -13.34
C PRO A 373 -5.49 2.11 -14.82
N PHE A 374 -5.74 0.95 -15.43
CA PHE A 374 -5.99 0.75 -16.85
C PHE A 374 -7.46 0.45 -17.15
N SER A 375 -8.35 0.74 -16.21
CA SER A 375 -9.79 0.45 -16.25
C SER A 375 -10.61 1.66 -15.80
N GLN A 376 -11.93 1.56 -15.78
CA GLN A 376 -12.79 2.62 -15.24
C GLN A 376 -12.44 2.96 -13.78
N PRO A 377 -12.66 4.21 -13.32
CA PRO A 377 -12.38 4.60 -11.95
C PRO A 377 -13.12 3.68 -10.97
N PRO A 378 -12.47 3.21 -9.89
CA PRO A 378 -13.12 2.32 -8.93
C PRO A 378 -14.35 2.97 -8.32
N LYS A 379 -15.50 2.31 -8.46
CA LYS A 379 -16.75 2.73 -7.82
C LYS A 379 -17.06 1.79 -6.67
N PHE A 380 -17.53 2.35 -5.56
CA PHE A 380 -18.06 1.53 -4.48
C PHE A 380 -19.50 1.16 -4.81
N ASN A 381 -19.75 -0.13 -5.02
CA ASN A 381 -21.08 -0.70 -5.12
C ASN A 381 -21.29 -1.66 -3.94
N ALA A 382 -22.09 -1.24 -2.96
CA ALA A 382 -22.34 -2.02 -1.75
C ALA A 382 -22.92 -3.40 -2.05
N ARG A 383 -23.75 -3.52 -3.10
CA ARG A 383 -24.35 -4.79 -3.51
C ARG A 383 -23.30 -5.74 -4.08
N GLU A 384 -22.51 -5.28 -5.05
CA GLU A 384 -21.44 -6.10 -5.64
C GLU A 384 -20.41 -6.54 -4.59
N VAL A 385 -20.06 -5.66 -3.65
CA VAL A 385 -19.16 -5.99 -2.55
C VAL A 385 -19.78 -7.05 -1.63
N ALA A 386 -21.05 -6.91 -1.26
CA ALA A 386 -21.75 -7.90 -0.45
C ALA A 386 -21.84 -9.26 -1.16
N GLU A 387 -22.14 -9.26 -2.46
CA GLU A 387 -22.19 -10.46 -3.30
C GLU A 387 -20.82 -11.13 -3.43
N LEU A 388 -19.76 -10.35 -3.63
CA LEU A 388 -18.38 -10.84 -3.67
C LEU A 388 -17.96 -11.47 -2.34
N ILE A 389 -18.26 -10.81 -1.21
CA ILE A 389 -17.99 -11.34 0.13
C ILE A 389 -18.75 -12.65 0.33
N ALA A 390 -20.05 -12.69 -0.01
CA ALA A 390 -20.87 -13.89 0.11
C ALA A 390 -20.38 -15.03 -0.80
N SER A 391 -19.90 -14.71 -2.01
CA SER A 391 -19.31 -15.66 -2.94
C SER A 391 -17.99 -16.23 -2.39
N ARG A 392 -17.08 -15.37 -1.94
CA ARG A 392 -15.80 -15.79 -1.33
C ARG A 392 -16.02 -16.61 -0.07
N HIS A 393 -16.99 -16.22 0.76
CA HIS A 393 -17.39 -16.97 1.94
C HIS A 393 -17.88 -18.38 1.57
N ARG A 394 -18.73 -18.52 0.55
CA ARG A 394 -19.19 -19.82 0.04
C ARG A 394 -18.03 -20.68 -0.50
N VAL A 395 -17.10 -20.09 -1.26
CA VAL A 395 -15.93 -20.82 -1.75
C VAL A 395 -15.08 -21.35 -0.60
N VAL A 396 -14.80 -20.52 0.41
CA VAL A 396 -14.03 -20.93 1.59
C VAL A 396 -14.76 -21.99 2.40
N LEU A 397 -16.08 -21.90 2.54
CA LEU A 397 -16.88 -22.95 3.19
C LEU A 397 -16.84 -24.26 2.40
N ASN A 398 -16.95 -24.22 1.08
CA ASN A 398 -16.83 -25.41 0.24
C ASN A 398 -15.42 -26.01 0.29
N GLU A 399 -14.37 -25.19 0.28
CA GLU A 399 -12.99 -25.66 0.46
C GLU A 399 -12.82 -26.32 1.83
N LEU A 400 -13.39 -25.73 2.89
CA LEU A 400 -13.38 -26.30 4.23
C LEU A 400 -14.14 -27.63 4.30
N ASP A 401 -15.29 -27.73 3.64
CA ASP A 401 -16.11 -28.94 3.57
C ASP A 401 -15.39 -30.05 2.79
N LEU A 402 -14.77 -29.73 1.64
CA LEU A 402 -13.97 -30.68 0.86
C LEU A 402 -12.74 -31.18 1.64
N LEU A 403 -12.10 -30.31 2.43
CA LEU A 403 -11.04 -30.71 3.37
C LEU A 403 -11.54 -31.64 4.48
N GLN A 404 -12.85 -31.62 4.76
CA GLN A 404 -13.50 -32.47 5.77
C GLN A 404 -14.10 -33.76 5.18
N THR A 405 -14.42 -33.81 3.88
CA THR A 405 -15.22 -34.90 3.27
C THR A 405 -14.56 -35.70 2.14
N ASP A 406 -13.48 -35.24 1.47
CA ASP A 406 -12.77 -36.03 0.42
C ASP A 406 -11.86 -37.11 1.07
N PRO A 407 -11.98 -38.40 0.68
CA PRO A 407 -11.09 -39.48 1.15
C PRO A 407 -9.59 -39.25 0.89
N ARG A 408 -9.20 -38.45 -0.11
CA ARG A 408 -7.78 -38.04 -0.30
C ARG A 408 -7.36 -36.95 0.68
N GLY A 409 -8.31 -36.17 1.20
CA GLY A 409 -8.13 -35.33 2.39
C GLY A 409 -8.04 -36.15 3.69
N ALA A 410 -8.63 -37.34 3.72
CA ALA A 410 -8.53 -38.27 4.87
C ALA A 410 -7.12 -38.85 5.05
N GLU A 411 -6.28 -38.91 4.01
CA GLU A 411 -4.84 -39.23 4.16
C GLU A 411 -4.10 -38.16 4.98
N PHE A 412 -4.57 -36.91 4.93
CA PHE A 412 -4.09 -35.83 5.79
C PHE A 412 -4.73 -35.84 7.19
N GLN A 413 -5.72 -36.70 7.50
CA GLN A 413 -6.40 -36.74 8.80
C GLN A 413 -5.98 -37.92 9.70
N ARG A 414 -4.77 -38.47 9.55
CA ARG A 414 -4.24 -39.39 10.57
C ARG A 414 -3.85 -38.62 11.83
N THR A 415 -4.83 -38.38 12.70
CA THR A 415 -4.53 -38.09 14.11
C THR A 415 -4.02 -39.36 14.77
N PHE A 416 -2.98 -39.25 15.58
CA PHE A 416 -2.44 -40.40 16.30
C PHE A 416 -2.21 -40.05 17.78
N SER A 417 -2.11 -41.08 18.60
CA SER A 417 -1.97 -40.93 20.05
C SER A 417 -0.73 -40.10 20.40
N TRP A 418 -0.88 -39.17 21.35
CA TRP A 418 0.25 -38.47 21.95
C TRP A 418 1.29 -39.44 22.52
N GLN A 419 0.88 -40.59 23.06
CA GLN A 419 1.83 -41.61 23.53
C GLN A 419 2.66 -42.22 22.40
N HIS A 420 2.07 -42.49 21.23
CA HIS A 420 2.85 -42.97 20.08
C HIS A 420 3.86 -41.93 19.60
N PHE A 421 3.48 -40.64 19.63
CA PHE A 421 4.44 -39.57 19.36
C PHE A 421 5.61 -39.58 20.35
N LEU A 422 5.34 -39.70 21.65
CA LEU A 422 6.40 -39.76 22.66
C LEU A 422 7.30 -41.00 22.50
N GLY A 423 6.70 -42.16 22.20
CA GLY A 423 7.46 -43.38 21.89
C GLY A 423 8.43 -43.18 20.73
N ALA A 424 7.96 -42.61 19.63
CA ALA A 424 8.81 -42.30 18.47
C ALA A 424 9.94 -41.31 18.80
N MET A 425 9.71 -40.35 19.72
CA MET A 425 10.77 -39.44 20.16
C MET A 425 11.81 -40.14 21.04
N VAL A 426 11.40 -41.11 21.88
CA VAL A 426 12.34 -41.95 22.65
C VAL A 426 13.18 -42.80 21.71
N ASP A 427 12.56 -43.43 20.71
CA ASP A 427 13.25 -44.23 19.69
C ASP A 427 14.26 -43.39 18.90
N ALA A 428 13.97 -42.09 18.72
CA ALA A 428 14.87 -41.13 18.10
C ALA A 428 15.95 -40.56 19.05
N GLY A 429 16.11 -41.13 20.25
CA GLY A 429 17.18 -40.79 21.18
C GLY A 429 16.89 -39.64 22.16
N PHE A 430 15.62 -39.26 22.33
CA PHE A 430 15.23 -38.22 23.29
C PHE A 430 14.82 -38.79 24.65
N SER A 431 15.31 -38.17 25.72
CA SER A 431 14.73 -38.28 27.05
C SER A 431 13.59 -37.28 27.25
N ILE A 432 12.51 -37.70 27.91
CA ILE A 432 11.29 -36.91 28.10
C ILE A 432 11.12 -36.55 29.57
N PHE A 433 10.97 -35.26 29.87
CA PHE A 433 10.78 -34.73 31.22
C PHE A 433 9.47 -33.95 31.32
N GLN A 434 8.61 -34.29 32.29
CA GLN A 434 7.40 -33.51 32.55
C GLN A 434 7.80 -32.13 33.08
N SER A 435 7.25 -31.07 32.48
CA SER A 435 7.43 -29.68 32.92
C SER A 435 6.13 -29.17 33.55
N GLN A 436 6.05 -27.88 33.90
CA GLN A 436 4.84 -27.33 34.53
C GLN A 436 3.61 -27.41 33.61
N GLY A 437 2.48 -27.83 34.18
CA GLY A 437 1.20 -27.94 33.46
C GLY A 437 1.26 -28.96 32.33
N SER A 438 0.74 -28.60 31.16
CA SER A 438 0.73 -29.46 29.96
C SER A 438 2.06 -29.48 29.20
N ALA A 439 3.10 -28.79 29.66
CA ALA A 439 4.38 -28.75 28.98
C ALA A 439 5.25 -29.98 29.28
N ILE A 440 5.96 -30.48 28.26
CA ILE A 440 7.00 -31.50 28.37
C ILE A 440 8.29 -30.99 27.73
N THR A 441 9.43 -31.37 28.28
CA THR A 441 10.75 -31.08 27.73
C THR A 441 11.34 -32.35 27.13
N LEU A 442 11.71 -32.29 25.85
CA LEU A 442 12.47 -33.33 25.17
C LEU A 442 13.95 -32.94 25.14
N LYS A 443 14.84 -33.83 25.57
CA LYS A 443 16.29 -33.63 25.59
C LYS A 443 16.97 -34.71 24.77
N LEU A 444 17.76 -34.34 23.75
CA LEU A 444 18.49 -35.32 22.97
C LEU A 444 19.71 -35.82 23.77
N ASN A 445 19.87 -37.14 23.87
CA ASN A 445 20.87 -37.76 24.74
C ASN A 445 22.29 -37.60 24.18
N ASP A 446 22.51 -37.99 22.92
CA ASP A 446 23.79 -37.88 22.22
C ASP A 446 23.75 -36.76 21.19
N TYR A 447 24.28 -35.60 21.57
CA TYR A 447 24.17 -34.37 20.80
C TYR A 447 25.56 -33.90 20.32
N SER A 448 25.81 -33.94 19.00
CA SER A 448 27.06 -33.52 18.36
C SER A 448 26.90 -32.35 17.36
N GLY A 449 25.74 -31.68 17.33
CA GLY A 449 25.41 -30.61 16.38
C GLY A 449 25.51 -29.16 16.89
N VAL A 450 25.12 -28.17 16.06
CA VAL A 450 25.29 -26.71 16.29
C VAL A 450 24.04 -25.98 16.84
N GLY A 451 22.88 -26.64 16.90
CA GLY A 451 21.63 -26.16 17.53
C GLY A 451 21.48 -26.39 19.06
N VAL A 452 20.24 -26.47 19.56
CA VAL A 452 19.93 -26.59 21.01
C VAL A 452 19.68 -28.04 21.44
N LYS A 453 20.13 -28.40 22.65
CA LYS A 453 20.01 -29.78 23.19
C LYS A 453 18.60 -30.15 23.68
N THR A 454 17.70 -29.17 23.85
CA THR A 454 16.36 -29.37 24.43
C THR A 454 15.27 -28.59 23.71
N ILE A 455 14.04 -29.12 23.73
CA ILE A 455 12.84 -28.46 23.21
C ILE A 455 11.63 -28.70 24.12
N VAL A 456 10.86 -27.65 24.38
CA VAL A 456 9.59 -27.75 25.13
C VAL A 456 8.41 -27.83 24.17
N LEU A 457 7.57 -28.84 24.37
CA LEU A 457 6.30 -29.07 23.65
C LEU A 457 5.14 -29.08 24.64
N HIS A 458 3.95 -28.68 24.20
CA HIS A 458 2.73 -28.79 25.01
C HIS A 458 1.95 -30.03 24.60
N ARG A 459 1.50 -30.82 25.58
CA ARG A 459 0.54 -31.92 25.40
C ARG A 459 -0.78 -31.34 24.86
N PRO A 460 -1.38 -31.93 23.81
CA PRO A 460 -2.66 -31.49 23.29
C PRO A 460 -3.79 -31.71 24.31
N HIS A 461 -4.73 -30.76 24.37
CA HIS A 461 -5.92 -30.76 25.24
C HIS A 461 -7.12 -30.21 24.45
N PRO A 462 -8.37 -30.68 24.64
CA PRO A 462 -8.84 -31.62 25.68
C PRO A 462 -8.52 -33.10 25.44
N SER A 463 -8.24 -33.49 24.19
CA SER A 463 -7.86 -34.86 23.85
C SER A 463 -6.35 -34.96 23.58
N PRO A 464 -5.65 -35.98 24.10
CA PRO A 464 -4.21 -36.18 23.89
C PRO A 464 -3.92 -36.83 22.52
N THR A 465 -4.39 -36.19 21.45
CA THR A 465 -4.20 -36.61 20.06
C THR A 465 -3.36 -35.60 19.29
N VAL A 466 -2.33 -36.07 18.58
CA VAL A 466 -1.53 -35.22 17.68
C VAL A 466 -2.26 -35.10 16.35
N ASN A 467 -2.61 -33.87 15.99
CA ASN A 467 -3.14 -33.57 14.66
C ASN A 467 -2.02 -33.11 13.70
N PRO A 468 -2.25 -33.15 12.38
CA PRO A 468 -1.24 -32.80 11.37
C PRO A 468 -0.76 -31.35 11.43
N VAL A 469 -1.58 -30.41 11.92
CA VAL A 469 -1.17 -29.01 12.08
C VAL A 469 -0.16 -28.89 13.21
N MET A 470 -0.42 -29.58 14.32
CA MET A 470 0.49 -29.68 15.46
C MET A 470 1.78 -30.39 15.06
N LEU A 471 1.70 -31.50 14.32
CA LEU A 471 2.87 -32.23 13.83
C LEU A 471 3.74 -31.34 12.92
N ARG A 472 3.14 -30.58 12.00
CA ARG A 472 3.88 -29.63 11.14
C ARG A 472 4.57 -28.53 11.96
N ARG A 473 3.93 -28.03 13.03
CA ARG A 473 4.55 -27.05 13.94
C ARG A 473 5.74 -27.65 14.70
N ILE A 474 5.63 -28.91 15.12
CA ILE A 474 6.72 -29.65 15.78
C ILE A 474 7.86 -29.89 14.78
N ALA A 475 7.56 -30.39 13.58
CA ALA A 475 8.55 -30.70 12.54
C ALA A 475 9.40 -29.48 12.17
N LYS A 476 8.79 -28.31 11.95
CA LYS A 476 9.53 -27.05 11.70
C LYS A 476 10.49 -26.67 12.83
N ARG A 477 10.12 -26.98 14.07
CA ARG A 477 10.99 -26.74 15.23
C ARG A 477 12.11 -27.79 15.27
N MET A 478 11.84 -29.04 14.92
CA MET A 478 12.87 -30.07 14.85
C MET A 478 13.90 -29.79 13.76
N GLU A 479 13.46 -29.37 12.57
CA GLU A 479 14.31 -28.92 11.48
C GLU A 479 15.22 -27.75 11.91
N LYS A 480 14.62 -26.73 12.55
CA LYS A 480 15.36 -25.55 13.02
C LYS A 480 16.41 -25.86 14.09
N TRP A 481 16.05 -26.70 15.07
CA TRP A 481 16.85 -26.85 16.28
C TRP A 481 17.75 -28.08 16.30
N PHE A 482 17.40 -29.11 15.54
CA PHE A 482 18.12 -30.38 15.45
C PHE A 482 18.54 -30.74 14.02
N GLY A 483 18.25 -29.89 13.03
CA GLY A 483 18.63 -30.12 11.63
C GLY A 483 17.85 -31.21 10.92
N TRP A 484 16.72 -31.67 11.50
CA TRP A 484 15.93 -32.76 10.95
C TRP A 484 15.31 -32.42 9.60
N HIS A 485 15.57 -33.23 8.58
CA HIS A 485 14.94 -33.13 7.26
C HIS A 485 14.36 -34.48 6.82
N ARG A 486 13.51 -34.47 5.79
CA ARG A 486 12.71 -35.63 5.36
C ARG A 486 13.55 -36.89 5.12
N GLU A 487 14.74 -36.74 4.56
CA GLU A 487 15.64 -37.84 4.19
C GLU A 487 16.29 -38.53 5.40
N MET A 488 16.24 -37.92 6.59
CA MET A 488 16.74 -38.54 7.82
C MET A 488 15.81 -39.63 8.38
N PHE A 489 14.55 -39.68 7.92
CA PHE A 489 13.56 -40.66 8.35
C PHE A 489 13.60 -41.86 7.41
N VAL A 490 14.52 -42.78 7.69
CA VAL A 490 14.60 -44.09 7.03
C VAL A 490 13.83 -45.13 7.82
N GLU A 491 13.08 -45.98 7.11
CA GLU A 491 12.40 -47.12 7.71
C GLU A 491 13.46 -48.13 8.18
N LYS A 492 13.47 -48.50 9.46
CA LYS A 492 14.30 -49.62 9.94
C LYS A 492 13.84 -50.86 9.18
N SER A 493 14.74 -51.50 8.44
CA SER A 493 14.50 -52.84 7.90
C SER A 493 14.11 -53.76 9.05
N LYS A 494 13.05 -54.56 8.89
CA LYS A 494 12.74 -55.65 9.83
C LYS A 494 13.92 -56.62 9.86
N SER A 495 14.84 -56.44 10.79
CA SER A 495 15.64 -57.54 11.28
C SER A 495 14.69 -58.42 12.09
N GLU A 496 14.57 -59.68 11.66
CA GLU A 496 14.08 -60.77 12.50
C GLU A 496 14.84 -60.73 13.85
N GLU A 497 14.13 -61.11 14.92
CA GLU A 497 14.55 -61.10 16.34
C GLU A 497 16.06 -61.09 16.65
#